data_AF-A0A534J4K2-F1
#
_entry.id   AF-A0A534J4K2-F1
#
_cell.length_a   1.000
_cell.length_b   1.000
_cell.length_c   1.000
_cell.angle_alpha   90.00
_cell.angle_beta   90.00
_cell.angle_gamma   90.00
#
_symmetry.space_group_name_H-M   'P 1'
#
loop_
_entity.id
_entity.type
_entity.pdbx_description
1 polymer ?
#
loop_
_entity_poly.entity_id
_entity_poly.type
_entity_poly.pdbx_seq_one_letter_code
_entity_poly.pdbx_strand_id
1 'polypeptide(L)'
;MGNRVIEDSEKITLRLPKRFLRALDFLVEMDDFPSRSEAVRAAIRDLVYARVELVGDRLKKLEDAEKALANLEAIKRQYMKS
;
A
#
# COMPACT_ATOMS: atom_id res chain seq x y z
N MET A 1 -28.12 9.06 -3.15
CA MET A 1 -26.67 8.92 -2.91
C MET A 1 -26.28 7.44 -2.89
N GLY A 2 -26.46 6.70 -4.00
CA GLY A 2 -26.32 5.23 -3.97
C GLY A 2 -25.66 4.61 -5.20
N ASN A 3 -25.14 5.41 -6.14
CA ASN A 3 -24.72 4.90 -7.44
C ASN A 3 -23.28 5.26 -7.86
N ARG A 4 -22.52 5.99 -7.03
CA ARG A 4 -21.21 6.54 -7.43
C ARG A 4 -20.02 5.63 -7.09
N VAL A 5 -20.21 4.61 -6.24
CA VAL A 5 -19.14 3.66 -5.87
C VAL A 5 -18.97 2.56 -6.94
N ILE A 6 -20.02 2.27 -7.71
CA ILE A 6 -19.99 1.22 -8.74
C ILE A 6 -19.19 1.68 -9.98
N GLU A 7 -19.08 2.99 -10.21
CA GLU A 7 -18.36 3.56 -11.35
C GLU A 7 -16.84 3.33 -11.32
N ASP A 8 -16.26 2.92 -10.18
CA ASP A 8 -14.81 2.69 -10.03
C ASP A 8 -14.49 1.31 -9.42
N SER A 9 -15.20 0.26 -9.86
CA SER A 9 -14.92 -1.11 -9.43
C SER A 9 -15.04 -2.12 -10.56
N GLU A 10 -14.05 -3.00 -10.69
CA GLU A 10 -13.98 -4.04 -11.73
C GLU A 10 -14.18 -5.43 -11.13
N LYS A 11 -14.94 -6.29 -11.81
CA LYS A 11 -15.20 -7.67 -11.36
C LYS A 11 -14.07 -8.58 -11.81
N ILE A 12 -13.49 -9.29 -10.84
CA ILE A 12 -12.44 -10.29 -11.09
C ILE A 12 -12.88 -11.68 -10.65
N THR A 13 -12.30 -12.72 -11.26
CA THR A 13 -12.48 -14.12 -10.86
C THR A 13 -11.16 -14.67 -10.33
N LEU A 14 -11.17 -15.21 -9.11
CA LEU A 14 -9.98 -15.71 -8.42
C LEU A 14 -10.20 -17.16 -7.95
N ARG A 15 -9.13 -17.95 -7.91
CA ARG A 15 -9.13 -19.25 -7.20
C ARG A 15 -8.46 -19.07 -5.85
N LEU A 16 -9.21 -19.33 -4.78
CA LEU A 16 -8.72 -19.25 -3.41
C LEU A 16 -8.76 -20.65 -2.76
N PRO A 17 -7.79 -20.98 -1.89
CA PRO A 17 -7.88 -22.15 -1.03
C PRO A 17 -9.20 -22.19 -0.25
N LYS A 18 -9.85 -23.36 -0.19
CA LYS A 18 -11.15 -23.53 0.49
C LYS A 18 -11.14 -23.05 1.95
N ARG A 19 -10.00 -23.14 2.64
CA ARG A 19 -9.83 -22.64 4.02
C ARG A 19 -10.07 -21.14 4.14
N PHE A 20 -9.66 -20.34 3.15
CA PHE A 20 -9.85 -18.89 3.19
C PHE A 20 -11.28 -18.50 2.85
N LEU A 21 -11.95 -19.25 1.96
CA LEU A 21 -13.38 -19.07 1.72
C LEU A 21 -14.18 -19.26 3.01
N ARG A 22 -13.89 -20.34 3.77
CA ARG A 22 -14.53 -20.56 5.08
C ARG A 22 -14.23 -19.48 6.11
N ALA A 23 -13.00 -18.96 6.12
CA ALA A 23 -12.66 -17.85 7.02
C ALA A 23 -13.42 -16.57 6.65
N LEU A 24 -13.54 -16.26 5.34
CA LEU A 24 -14.36 -15.14 4.86
C LEU A 24 -15.84 -15.31 5.21
N ASP A 25 -16.37 -16.54 5.13
CA ASP A 25 -17.73 -16.84 5.57
C ASP A 25 -17.94 -16.54 7.04
N PHE A 26 -17.06 -17.05 7.89
CA PHE A 26 -17.11 -16.80 9.32
C PHE A 26 -17.09 -15.30 9.66
N LEU A 27 -16.24 -14.52 8.99
CA LEU A 27 -16.18 -13.06 9.19
C LEU A 27 -17.49 -12.35 8.81
N VAL A 28 -18.19 -12.84 7.79
CA VAL A 28 -19.50 -12.29 7.41
C VAL A 28 -20.59 -12.75 8.37
N GLU A 29 -20.58 -14.02 8.79
CA GLU A 29 -21.54 -14.58 9.74
C GLU A 29 -21.49 -13.91 11.12
N MET A 30 -20.31 -13.42 11.52
CA MET A 30 -20.11 -12.69 12.76
C MET A 30 -20.43 -11.19 12.66
N ASP A 31 -21.02 -10.73 11.55
CA ASP A 31 -21.29 -9.32 11.22
C ASP A 31 -20.04 -8.41 11.26
N ASP A 32 -18.83 -8.97 11.20
CA ASP A 32 -17.57 -8.21 11.14
C ASP A 32 -17.39 -7.56 9.76
N PHE A 33 -17.89 -8.22 8.71
CA PHE A 33 -17.96 -7.67 7.36
C PHE A 33 -19.33 -7.87 6.72
N PRO A 34 -19.83 -6.89 5.94
CA PRO A 34 -21.14 -6.97 5.31
C PRO A 34 -21.20 -7.97 4.12
N SER A 35 -20.06 -8.37 3.57
CA SER A 35 -19.98 -9.38 2.52
C SER A 35 -18.55 -9.90 2.35
N ARG A 36 -18.41 -11.07 1.71
CA ARG A 36 -17.08 -11.60 1.31
C ARG A 36 -16.30 -10.61 0.45
N SER A 37 -16.99 -9.91 -0.45
CA SER A 37 -16.38 -8.92 -1.33
C SER A 37 -15.79 -7.75 -0.55
N GLU A 38 -16.46 -7.30 0.52
CA GLU A 38 -15.93 -6.23 1.36
C GLU A 38 -14.74 -6.69 2.20
N ALA A 39 -14.81 -7.88 2.80
CA ALA A 39 -13.68 -8.46 3.52
C ALA A 39 -12.43 -8.60 2.62
N VAL A 40 -12.61 -9.03 1.37
CA VAL A 40 -11.52 -9.10 0.38
C VAL A 40 -11.00 -7.70 0.00
N ARG A 41 -11.88 -6.72 -0.20
CA ARG A 41 -11.47 -5.33 -0.48
C ARG A 41 -10.66 -4.73 0.66
N ALA A 42 -11.07 -4.95 1.91
CA ALA A 42 -10.34 -4.50 3.09
C ALA A 42 -8.93 -5.12 3.13
N ALA A 43 -8.82 -6.44 2.99
CA ALA A 43 -7.52 -7.11 2.97
C ALA A 43 -6.59 -6.62 1.84
N ILE A 44 -7.13 -6.35 0.65
CA ILE A 44 -6.35 -5.78 -0.47
C ILE A 44 -5.91 -4.35 -0.14
N ARG A 45 -6.81 -3.51 0.38
CA ARG A 45 -6.50 -2.12 0.75
C ARG A 45 -5.37 -2.07 1.77
N ASP A 46 -5.46 -2.86 2.83
CA ASP A 46 -4.46 -2.91 3.89
C ASP A 46 -3.11 -3.35 3.34
N LEU A 47 -3.09 -4.37 2.48
CA LEU A 47 -1.89 -4.83 1.81
C LEU A 47 -1.26 -3.74 0.92
N VAL A 48 -2.07 -3.07 0.10
CA VAL A 48 -1.59 -2.04 -0.83
C VAL A 48 -1.02 -0.86 -0.06
N TYR A 49 -1.74 -0.33 0.93
CA TYR A 49 -1.28 0.81 1.71
C TYR A 49 -0.01 0.49 2.50
N ALA A 50 0.04 -0.66 3.18
CA ALA A 50 1.24 -1.08 3.89
C ALA A 50 2.46 -1.21 2.96
N ARG A 51 2.26 -1.62 1.70
CA ARG A 51 3.37 -1.73 0.73
C ARG A 51 3.76 -0.40 0.12
N VAL A 52 2.79 0.47 -0.18
CA VAL A 52 3.05 1.79 -0.75
C VAL A 52 3.79 2.68 0.25
N GLU A 53 3.40 2.68 1.52
CA GLU A 53 4.09 3.42 2.58
C GLU A 53 5.57 2.98 2.70
N LEU A 54 5.82 1.67 2.72
CA LEU A 54 7.18 1.11 2.76
C LEU A 54 8.05 1.47 1.54
N VAL A 55 7.44 1.72 0.38
CA VAL A 55 8.15 2.13 -0.84
C VAL A 55 8.39 3.64 -0.81
N GLY A 56 7.38 4.43 -0.43
CA GLY A 56 7.50 5.88 -0.28
C GLY A 56 8.59 6.28 0.71
N ASP A 57 8.62 5.62 1.87
CA ASP A 57 9.64 5.85 2.90
C ASP A 57 11.05 5.50 2.42
N ARG A 58 11.19 4.44 1.61
CA ARG A 58 12.48 4.06 1.04
C ARG A 58 12.97 5.06 0.00
N LEU A 59 12.07 5.50 -0.88
CA LEU A 59 12.39 6.51 -1.90
C LEU A 59 12.81 7.83 -1.26
N LYS A 60 12.08 8.28 -0.25
CA LYS A 60 12.39 9.51 0.49
C LYS A 60 13.76 9.45 1.17
N LYS A 61 14.07 8.33 1.84
CA LYS A 61 15.40 8.12 2.46
C LYS A 61 16.54 8.14 1.44
N LEU A 62 16.32 7.60 0.25
CA LEU A 62 17.31 7.61 -0.82
C LEU A 62 17.54 9.04 -1.34
N GLU A 63 16.47 9.78 -1.59
CA GLU A 63 16.52 11.19 -2.01
C GLU A 63 17.24 12.06 -0.96
N ASP A 64 16.95 11.86 0.33
CA ASP A 64 17.59 12.59 1.42
C ASP A 64 19.09 12.26 1.52
N ALA A 65 19.48 10.99 1.30
CA ALA A 65 20.87 10.57 1.28
C ALA A 65 21.65 11.15 0.09
N GLU A 66 21.05 11.20 -1.11
CA GLU A 66 21.64 11.82 -2.30
C GLU A 66 21.85 13.32 -2.08
N LYS A 67 20.87 14.03 -1.51
CA LYS A 67 21.01 15.45 -1.15
C LYS A 67 22.14 15.68 -0.13
N ALA A 68 22.22 14.82 0.89
CA ALA A 68 23.29 14.90 1.89
C ALA A 68 24.68 14.73 1.26
N LEU A 69 24.84 13.76 0.35
CA LEU A 69 26.09 13.51 -0.36
C LEU A 69 26.47 14.70 -1.26
N ALA A 70 25.51 15.23 -2.03
CA ALA A 70 25.74 16.41 -2.88
C ALA A 70 26.19 17.64 -2.07
N ASN A 71 25.59 17.86 -0.89
CA ASN A 71 26.00 18.92 0.02
C ASN A 71 27.44 18.72 0.53
N LEU A 72 27.79 17.49 0.93
CA LEU A 72 29.16 17.16 1.36
C LEU A 72 30.18 17.38 0.25
N GLU A 73 29.87 17.01 -0.99
CA GLU A 73 30.74 17.27 -2.14
C GLU A 73 30.94 18.77 -2.40
N ALA A 74 29.87 19.56 -2.30
CA ALA A 74 29.93 21.01 -2.48
C ALA A 74 30.83 21.66 -1.41
N ILE A 75 30.66 21.26 -0.15
CA ILE A 75 31.50 21.69 0.96
C ILE A 75 32.96 21.32 0.68
N LYS A 76 33.24 20.05 0.34
CA LYS A 76 34.61 19.58 0.04
C LYS A 76 35.28 20.37 -1.09
N ARG A 77 34.55 20.69 -2.17
CA ARG A 77 35.08 21.51 -3.27
C ARG A 77 35.43 22.92 -2.82
N GLN A 78 34.70 23.48 -1.87
CA GLN A 78 34.94 24.82 -1.36
C GLN A 78 36.22 24.87 -0.50
N TYR A 79 36.44 23.86 0.33
CA TYR A 79 37.65 23.72 1.16
C TYR A 79 38.92 23.36 0.35
N MET A 80 38.78 22.56 -0.72
CA MET A 80 39.92 22.16 -1.57
C MET A 80 40.36 23.25 -2.57
N LYS A 81 39.59 24.35 -2.69
CA LYS A 81 39.89 25.50 -3.55
C LYS A 81 40.47 26.70 -2.80
N SER A 82 40.69 26.57 -1.49
CA SER A 82 41.41 27.54 -0.64
C SER A 82 42.82 27.01 -0.36
#